data_AF-A0A958YV88-F1
#
_entry.id   AF-A0A958YV88-F1
#
_cell.length_a   1.000
_cell.length_b   1.000
_cell.length_c   1.000
_cell.angle_alpha   90.00
_cell.angle_beta   90.00
_cell.angle_gamma   90.00
#
_symmetry.space_group_name_H-M   'P 1'
#
loop_
_entity.id
_entity.type
_entity.pdbx_description
1 polymer ?
#
loop_
_entity_poly.entity_id
_entity_poly.type
_entity_poly.pdbx_seq_one_letter_code
_entity_poly.pdbx_strand_id
1 'polypeptide(L)'
;MPIYQFYKPTEDEQTGHSIFHSIKYYLQMKKPSLSKLENKYYYGFSRTFWHILVGTATIGVIVALSVVAYTYLPTSKKEVVKQEPPQKPAYPKQAEVSLAEILAVLPKEAAPKQQNEAIIDEGPIVQNTIQIPKEDNKGLTEFEQELSRLKNLIPPTEFNNLWNGSGDYVIIDQARWAITKSEQYRKWVPTSLGLRTLIIDRTLDLGFKSFSEKALLVNKYYEVLKNVNKENRPIVMDKLVYFKDTNLEKTLSSLQALANSIGVFPDEDKVSAYISNARFLQKNYNDGEPLLEYETKVLTNFDVAQRHLASVNIKTELQKNYNNNIPGIQENTDYFLKLLPSIEKDKQALALNYYYSLYTNKNQDRLITIRDIENQYARQLNEIELQYQNEVAAAEMAYQLKKVAKKTMRLTSAQAIAVGIGVVLFITIILLLLSMVRNVNRLAQAMLENNNKNNLN
;
A
#
# COMPACT_ATOMS: atom_id res chain seq x y z
N MET A 1 23.26 -8.96 -85.93
CA MET A 1 23.78 -8.81 -87.31
C MET A 1 24.41 -10.13 -87.72
N PRO A 2 24.23 -10.66 -88.95
CA PRO A 2 23.21 -10.46 -90.00
C PRO A 2 22.33 -11.74 -90.17
N ILE A 3 21.05 -11.71 -90.56
CA ILE A 3 20.37 -11.52 -91.87
C ILE A 3 20.72 -12.51 -93.00
N TYR A 4 19.61 -12.97 -93.64
CA TYR A 4 19.40 -13.48 -95.01
C TYR A 4 19.39 -15.02 -95.13
N GLN A 5 18.40 -15.73 -95.69
CA GLN A 5 17.18 -15.55 -96.52
C GLN A 5 17.25 -16.61 -97.63
N PHE A 6 16.06 -17.01 -98.11
CA PHE A 6 15.74 -17.68 -99.37
C PHE A 6 15.98 -19.19 -99.53
N TYR A 7 14.88 -19.92 -99.72
CA TYR A 7 14.74 -20.71 -100.94
C TYR A 7 13.30 -20.66 -101.46
N LYS A 8 13.20 -20.57 -102.78
CA LYS A 8 12.01 -20.31 -103.63
C LYS A 8 11.66 -21.65 -104.37
N PRO A 9 10.86 -21.66 -105.45
CA PRO A 9 9.55 -22.31 -105.55
C PRO A 9 9.55 -23.50 -106.54
N THR A 10 8.37 -24.06 -106.80
CA THR A 10 8.03 -24.59 -108.14
C THR A 10 6.60 -24.21 -108.48
N GLU A 11 6.48 -23.38 -109.52
CA GLU A 11 5.29 -23.14 -110.32
C GLU A 11 5.08 -24.32 -111.27
N ASP A 12 3.82 -24.64 -111.56
CA ASP A 12 3.41 -25.04 -112.91
C ASP A 12 2.09 -24.30 -113.22
N GLU A 13 2.25 -23.31 -114.09
CA GLU A 13 1.39 -22.88 -115.20
C GLU A 13 0.29 -23.88 -115.65
N GLN A 14 -0.89 -23.51 -116.17
CA GLN A 14 -1.14 -22.47 -117.18
C GLN A 14 -2.67 -22.23 -117.39
N THR A 15 -3.06 -20.95 -117.57
CA THR A 15 -4.11 -20.37 -118.47
C THR A 15 -5.62 -20.67 -118.25
N GLY A 16 -6.57 -19.73 -118.39
CA GLY A 16 -6.54 -18.33 -118.85
C GLY A 16 -7.93 -17.63 -118.90
N HIS A 17 -7.89 -16.30 -119.11
CA HIS A 17 -8.97 -15.31 -119.40
C HIS A 17 -10.04 -15.03 -118.30
N SER A 18 -10.43 -13.80 -117.96
CA SER A 18 -10.61 -12.57 -118.74
C SER A 18 -10.48 -11.30 -117.85
N ILE A 19 -10.09 -10.21 -118.51
CA ILE A 19 -9.64 -8.90 -118.04
C ILE A 19 -10.80 -7.89 -118.12
N PHE A 20 -10.98 -7.11 -117.04
CA PHE A 20 -11.47 -5.73 -116.98
C PHE A 20 -12.89 -5.39 -117.46
N HIS A 21 -13.73 -4.99 -116.50
CA HIS A 21 -14.53 -3.76 -116.65
C HIS A 21 -14.65 -2.98 -115.33
N SER A 22 -13.89 -1.87 -115.30
CA SER A 22 -14.35 -0.55 -114.88
C SER A 22 -14.82 -0.34 -113.43
N ILE A 23 -13.85 0.07 -112.62
CA ILE A 23 -13.84 1.25 -111.74
C ILE A 23 -14.92 2.28 -112.14
N LYS A 24 -16.16 2.15 -111.61
CA LYS A 24 -17.17 3.22 -111.65
C LYS A 24 -18.31 3.05 -110.62
N TYR A 25 -18.01 2.59 -109.42
CA TYR A 25 -18.98 2.58 -108.29
C TYR A 25 -18.36 3.01 -106.96
N TYR A 26 -17.33 3.86 -107.02
CA TYR A 26 -16.82 4.62 -105.87
C TYR A 26 -17.60 5.93 -105.75
N LEU A 27 -18.85 5.86 -105.29
CA LEU A 27 -19.68 6.92 -104.68
C LEU A 27 -21.14 6.51 -104.86
N GLN A 28 -21.89 6.52 -103.75
CA GLN A 28 -23.25 6.00 -103.59
C GLN A 28 -23.37 4.47 -103.53
N MET A 29 -23.24 3.92 -102.32
CA MET A 29 -24.37 3.22 -101.71
C MET A 29 -24.19 3.06 -100.19
N LYS A 30 -25.25 3.45 -99.48
CA LYS A 30 -25.69 2.90 -98.19
C LYS A 30 -24.91 3.29 -96.92
N LYS A 31 -25.32 4.43 -96.36
CA LYS A 31 -25.40 4.70 -94.90
C LYS A 31 -26.61 3.98 -94.25
N PRO A 32 -26.55 2.66 -93.96
CA PRO A 32 -27.34 2.14 -92.83
C PRO A 32 -26.54 1.20 -91.89
N SER A 33 -25.24 0.98 -92.13
CA SER A 33 -24.43 0.07 -91.30
C SER A 33 -23.69 0.76 -90.16
N LEU A 34 -23.31 2.03 -90.29
CA LEU A 34 -22.60 2.75 -89.23
C LEU A 34 -23.48 3.08 -88.02
N SER A 35 -24.75 3.46 -88.22
CA SER A 35 -25.67 3.74 -87.10
C SER A 35 -26.07 2.48 -86.32
N LYS A 36 -26.05 1.30 -86.96
CA LYS A 36 -26.32 0.00 -86.31
C LYS A 36 -25.10 -0.56 -85.57
N LEU A 37 -23.88 -0.30 -86.06
CA LEU A 37 -22.64 -0.62 -85.35
C LEU A 37 -22.45 0.30 -84.15
N GLU A 38 -22.72 1.59 -84.30
CA GLU A 38 -22.65 2.57 -83.21
C GLU A 38 -23.68 2.28 -82.11
N ASN A 39 -24.94 1.96 -82.46
CA ASN A 39 -25.93 1.59 -81.44
C ASN A 39 -25.67 0.22 -80.78
N LYS A 40 -24.93 -0.71 -81.40
CA LYS A 40 -24.71 -2.07 -80.86
C LYS A 40 -23.38 -2.20 -80.12
N TYR A 41 -22.31 -1.60 -80.63
CA TYR A 41 -20.99 -1.62 -80.00
C TYR A 41 -20.81 -0.47 -79.02
N TYR A 42 -21.19 0.78 -79.36
CA TYR A 42 -20.99 1.91 -78.46
C TYR A 42 -21.91 1.84 -77.24
N TYR A 43 -23.15 1.35 -77.38
CA TYR A 43 -24.07 1.15 -76.25
C TYR A 43 -23.96 -0.23 -75.59
N GLY A 44 -23.56 -1.28 -76.33
CA GLY A 44 -23.37 -2.63 -75.77
C GLY A 44 -22.08 -2.76 -74.95
N PHE A 45 -20.97 -2.23 -75.46
CA PHE A 45 -19.69 -2.19 -74.73
C PHE A 45 -19.77 -1.22 -73.54
N SER A 46 -20.41 -0.07 -73.72
CA SER A 46 -20.75 0.86 -72.64
C SER A 46 -21.56 0.16 -71.55
N ARG A 47 -22.63 -0.58 -71.89
CA ARG A 47 -23.47 -1.27 -70.91
C ARG A 47 -22.72 -2.33 -70.10
N THR A 48 -21.92 -3.18 -70.74
CA THR A 48 -21.14 -4.21 -70.02
C THR A 48 -20.05 -3.58 -69.15
N PHE A 49 -19.36 -2.56 -69.65
CA PHE A 49 -18.38 -1.79 -68.87
C PHE A 49 -19.04 -1.14 -67.65
N TRP A 50 -20.20 -0.50 -67.81
CA TRP A 50 -20.95 0.09 -66.70
C TRP A 50 -21.41 -0.96 -65.68
N HIS A 51 -21.85 -2.15 -66.11
CA HIS A 51 -22.23 -3.22 -65.19
C HIS A 51 -21.04 -3.77 -64.39
N ILE A 52 -19.87 -3.92 -65.00
CA ILE A 52 -18.64 -4.36 -64.30
C ILE A 52 -18.17 -3.28 -63.32
N LEU A 53 -18.19 -2.01 -63.73
CA LEU A 53 -17.77 -0.89 -62.90
C LEU A 53 -18.71 -0.67 -61.71
N VAL A 54 -20.02 -0.74 -61.92
CA VAL A 54 -21.01 -0.68 -60.84
C VAL A 54 -20.90 -1.91 -59.94
N GLY A 55 -20.76 -3.11 -60.50
CA GLY A 55 -20.63 -4.35 -59.73
C GLY A 55 -19.40 -4.34 -58.81
N THR A 56 -18.24 -3.91 -59.31
CA THR A 56 -17.01 -3.78 -58.53
C THR A 56 -17.11 -2.69 -57.46
N ALA A 57 -17.72 -1.54 -57.77
CA ALA A 57 -17.99 -0.48 -56.79
C ALA A 57 -18.93 -0.96 -55.67
N THR A 58 -20.00 -1.69 -56.00
CA THR A 58 -20.93 -2.24 -55.02
C THR A 58 -20.26 -3.26 -54.10
N ILE A 59 -19.44 -4.17 -54.65
CA ILE A 59 -18.67 -5.13 -53.84
C ILE A 59 -17.70 -4.39 -52.91
N GLY A 60 -17.01 -3.36 -53.40
CA GLY A 60 -16.11 -2.53 -52.59
C GLY A 60 -16.83 -1.87 -51.41
N VAL A 61 -18.04 -1.36 -51.62
CA VAL A 61 -18.88 -0.78 -50.55
C VAL A 61 -19.31 -1.85 -49.54
N ILE A 62 -19.74 -3.02 -49.99
CA ILE A 62 -20.17 -4.12 -49.09
C ILE A 62 -19.00 -4.59 -48.21
N VAL A 63 -17.81 -4.78 -48.79
CA VAL A 63 -16.61 -5.14 -48.04
C VAL A 63 -16.25 -4.05 -47.03
N ALA A 64 -16.28 -2.78 -47.44
CA ALA A 64 -15.98 -1.67 -46.55
C ALA A 64 -16.98 -1.56 -45.38
N LEU A 65 -18.28 -1.75 -45.63
CA LEU A 65 -19.30 -1.79 -44.58
C LEU A 65 -19.09 -2.96 -43.60
N SER A 66 -18.71 -4.13 -44.11
CA SER A 66 -18.42 -5.31 -43.30
C SER A 66 -17.21 -5.08 -42.38
N VAL A 67 -16.15 -4.44 -42.89
CA VAL A 67 -14.99 -4.05 -42.09
C VAL A 67 -15.36 -3.00 -41.04
N VAL A 68 -16.17 -2.00 -41.39
CA VAL A 68 -16.68 -1.01 -40.42
C VAL A 68 -17.43 -1.70 -39.29
N ALA A 69 -18.38 -2.59 -39.60
CA ALA A 69 -19.13 -3.34 -38.59
C ALA A 69 -18.21 -4.13 -37.64
N TYR A 70 -17.19 -4.82 -38.17
CA TYR A 70 -16.21 -5.55 -37.37
C TYR A 70 -15.37 -4.62 -36.47
N THR A 71 -15.01 -3.42 -36.95
CA THR A 71 -14.24 -2.45 -36.16
C THR A 71 -15.02 -1.81 -35.02
N TYR A 72 -16.36 -1.82 -35.07
CA TYR A 72 -17.21 -1.32 -33.98
C TYR A 72 -17.34 -2.29 -32.81
N LEU A 73 -17.03 -3.58 -32.99
CA LEU A 73 -16.97 -4.53 -31.88
C LEU A 73 -15.89 -4.10 -30.88
N PRO A 74 -16.17 -4.06 -29.57
CA PRO A 74 -15.18 -3.68 -28.57
C PRO A 74 -13.98 -4.62 -28.61
N THR A 75 -12.80 -4.08 -28.31
CA THR A 75 -11.59 -4.90 -28.21
C THR A 75 -11.60 -5.57 -26.84
N SER A 76 -11.37 -6.88 -26.76
CA SER A 76 -11.18 -7.56 -25.48
C SER A 76 -9.72 -7.47 -25.05
N LYS A 77 -9.51 -7.18 -23.76
CA LYS A 77 -8.21 -7.30 -23.12
C LYS A 77 -8.02 -8.74 -22.65
N LYS A 78 -6.81 -9.29 -22.80
CA LYS A 78 -6.47 -10.59 -22.22
C LYS A 78 -6.51 -10.46 -20.69
N GLU A 79 -7.26 -11.33 -20.03
CA GLU A 79 -7.22 -11.44 -18.58
C GLU A 79 -5.92 -12.11 -18.17
N VAL A 80 -5.23 -11.50 -17.20
CA VAL A 80 -3.97 -12.01 -16.64
C VAL A 80 -4.28 -12.41 -15.21
N VAL A 81 -3.96 -13.65 -14.87
CA VAL A 81 -4.20 -14.21 -13.54
C VAL A 81 -2.85 -14.38 -12.85
N LYS A 82 -2.73 -13.86 -11.63
CA LYS A 82 -1.51 -14.00 -10.83
C LYS A 82 -1.37 -15.46 -10.37
N GLN A 83 -0.16 -16.02 -10.46
CA GLN A 83 0.12 -17.35 -9.93
C GLN A 83 -0.08 -17.39 -8.41
N GLU A 84 -0.53 -18.52 -7.89
CA GLU A 84 -0.70 -18.70 -6.45
C GLU A 84 0.65 -18.66 -5.71
N PRO A 85 0.68 -18.11 -4.48
CA PRO A 85 1.87 -18.17 -3.64
C PRO A 85 2.34 -19.63 -3.44
N PRO A 86 3.65 -19.91 -3.49
CA PRO A 86 4.15 -21.23 -3.18
C PRO A 86 3.87 -21.57 -1.71
N GLN A 87 3.93 -22.85 -1.35
CA GLN A 87 3.84 -23.23 0.07
C GLN A 87 5.18 -22.92 0.74
N LYS A 88 5.13 -22.12 1.82
CA LYS A 88 6.32 -21.84 2.64
C LYS A 88 6.80 -23.14 3.30
N PRO A 89 8.09 -23.50 3.18
CA PRO A 89 8.67 -24.65 3.88
C PRO A 89 8.42 -24.57 5.38
N ALA A 90 8.16 -25.71 6.02
CA ALA A 90 8.02 -25.78 7.47
C ALA A 90 9.35 -25.43 8.14
N TYR A 91 9.29 -24.68 9.24
CA TYR A 91 10.49 -24.36 10.00
C TYR A 91 11.09 -25.62 10.66
N PRO A 92 12.42 -25.71 10.74
CA PRO A 92 13.08 -26.77 11.51
C PRO A 92 12.60 -26.77 12.97
N LYS A 93 12.62 -27.96 13.60
CA LYS A 93 12.28 -28.13 15.01
C LYS A 93 13.21 -27.29 15.89
N GLN A 94 12.69 -26.80 17.02
CA GLN A 94 13.49 -26.02 17.96
C GLN A 94 14.60 -26.86 18.58
N ALA A 95 15.72 -26.22 18.93
CA ALA A 95 16.74 -26.86 19.73
C ALA A 95 16.18 -27.24 21.11
N GLU A 96 16.40 -28.48 21.54
CA GLU A 96 16.01 -28.95 22.86
C GLU A 96 17.18 -28.75 23.85
N VAL A 97 16.90 -28.10 24.99
CA VAL A 97 17.80 -28.01 26.13
C VAL A 97 17.24 -28.88 27.23
N SER A 98 18.02 -29.85 27.68
CA SER A 98 17.63 -30.78 28.73
C SER A 98 17.93 -30.22 30.12
N LEU A 99 17.18 -30.69 31.13
CA LEU A 99 17.45 -30.33 32.54
C LEU A 99 18.89 -30.66 32.95
N ALA A 100 19.43 -31.80 32.50
CA ALA A 100 20.79 -32.23 32.82
C ALA A 100 21.84 -31.22 32.33
N GLU A 101 21.65 -30.63 31.15
CA GLU A 101 22.57 -29.63 30.61
C GLU A 101 22.54 -28.33 31.42
N ILE A 102 21.36 -27.91 31.87
CA ILE A 102 21.20 -26.72 32.72
C ILE A 102 21.88 -26.96 34.08
N LEU A 103 21.62 -28.11 34.70
CA LEU A 103 22.21 -28.46 36.01
C LEU A 103 23.73 -28.63 35.94
N ALA A 104 24.27 -29.08 34.81
CA ALA A 104 25.71 -29.25 34.62
C ALA A 104 26.48 -27.92 34.57
N VAL A 105 25.87 -26.85 34.07
CA VAL A 105 26.49 -25.51 33.96
C VAL A 105 26.16 -24.59 35.13
N LEU A 106 25.21 -24.96 35.98
CA LEU A 106 24.88 -24.18 37.17
C LEU A 106 26.05 -24.19 38.17
N PRO A 107 26.46 -23.00 38.67
CA PRO A 107 27.47 -22.92 39.72
C PRO A 107 27.03 -23.73 40.96
N LYS A 108 27.95 -24.54 41.49
CA LYS A 108 27.69 -25.36 42.70
C LYS A 108 27.65 -24.52 43.99
N GLU A 109 28.16 -23.29 43.94
CA GLU A 109 28.08 -22.31 45.03
C GLU A 109 27.37 -21.05 44.54
N ALA A 110 26.48 -20.52 45.38
CA ALA A 110 25.73 -19.30 45.11
C ALA A 110 26.71 -18.12 45.00
N ALA A 111 26.94 -17.64 43.77
CA ALA A 111 27.67 -16.41 43.55
C ALA A 111 26.93 -15.24 44.23
N PRO A 112 27.64 -14.23 44.78
CA PRO A 112 27.02 -13.13 45.49
C PRO A 112 26.02 -12.39 44.59
N LYS A 113 24.87 -11.99 45.16
CA LYS A 113 23.86 -11.17 44.49
C LYS A 113 24.54 -9.92 43.92
N GLN A 114 24.76 -9.87 42.62
CA GLN A 114 25.13 -8.63 41.93
C GLN A 114 23.90 -7.73 41.89
N GLN A 115 23.83 -6.79 42.82
CA GLN A 115 22.99 -5.60 42.69
C GLN A 115 23.53 -4.79 41.51
N ASN A 116 22.84 -4.84 40.38
CA ASN A 116 23.04 -3.86 39.33
C ASN A 116 22.42 -2.54 39.81
N GLU A 117 23.25 -1.65 40.34
CA GLU A 117 22.88 -0.25 40.56
C GLU A 117 22.49 0.37 39.22
N ALA A 118 21.20 0.69 39.09
CA ALA A 118 20.71 1.48 37.97
C ALA A 118 21.25 2.90 38.11
N ILE A 119 22.20 3.27 37.23
CA ILE A 119 22.67 4.65 37.09
C ILE A 119 21.47 5.52 36.70
N ILE A 120 21.13 6.47 37.59
CA ILE A 120 20.11 7.49 37.38
C ILE A 120 20.80 8.66 36.67
N ASP A 121 20.48 8.84 35.38
CA ASP A 121 20.89 10.01 34.62
C ASP A 121 19.82 11.10 34.81
N GLU A 122 20.13 12.09 35.63
CA GLU A 122 19.27 13.25 35.89
C GLU A 122 19.46 14.29 34.77
N GLY A 123 18.54 14.27 33.80
CA GLY A 123 18.45 15.33 32.79
C GLY A 123 17.98 16.67 33.41
N PRO A 124 18.36 17.82 32.84
CA PRO A 124 18.14 19.13 33.43
C PRO A 124 16.67 19.55 33.40
N ILE A 125 16.23 20.17 34.49
CA ILE A 125 14.89 20.74 34.68
C ILE A 125 14.79 22.05 33.90
N VAL A 126 13.95 22.10 32.87
CA VAL A 126 13.62 23.32 32.12
C VAL A 126 12.42 24.01 32.79
N GLN A 127 12.64 25.21 33.31
CA GLN A 127 11.58 26.10 33.80
C GLN A 127 10.88 26.75 32.61
N ASN A 128 9.62 26.36 32.35
CA ASN A 128 8.72 27.12 31.49
C ASN A 128 7.53 27.61 32.32
N THR A 129 7.35 28.93 32.34
CA THR A 129 6.16 29.60 32.88
C THR A 129 5.03 29.40 31.88
N ILE A 130 4.05 28.54 32.21
CA ILE A 130 2.91 28.24 31.34
C ILE A 130 1.76 29.22 31.62
N GLN A 131 1.30 29.91 30.58
CA GLN A 131 0.01 30.58 30.58
C GLN A 131 -1.11 29.52 30.54
N ILE A 132 -1.95 29.50 31.58
CA ILE A 132 -3.05 28.56 31.76
C ILE A 132 -4.08 28.76 30.63
N PRO A 133 -4.23 27.80 29.69
CA PRO A 133 -5.32 27.84 28.72
C PRO A 133 -6.65 27.66 29.46
N LYS A 134 -7.72 28.29 28.96
CA LYS A 134 -9.07 28.20 29.53
C LYS A 134 -9.54 26.74 29.57
N GLU A 135 -9.56 26.15 30.77
CA GLU A 135 -9.91 24.75 31.01
C GLU A 135 -11.39 24.45 30.75
N ASP A 136 -11.67 23.25 30.23
CA ASP A 136 -13.01 22.66 30.18
C ASP A 136 -13.30 22.00 31.53
N ASN A 137 -14.29 22.53 32.28
CA ASN A 137 -14.66 22.03 33.62
C ASN A 137 -15.39 20.67 33.62
N LYS A 138 -15.62 20.06 32.45
CA LYS A 138 -16.29 18.76 32.35
C LYS A 138 -15.46 17.64 33.01
N GLY A 139 -16.01 17.05 34.07
CA GLY A 139 -15.40 15.94 34.81
C GLY A 139 -14.64 16.34 36.09
N LEU A 140 -14.75 17.60 36.53
CA LEU A 140 -14.00 18.12 37.68
C LEU A 140 -14.34 17.38 38.98
N THR A 141 -15.60 17.03 39.19
CA THR A 141 -16.04 16.28 40.39
C THR A 141 -15.40 14.89 40.44
N GLU A 142 -15.41 14.18 39.31
CA GLU A 142 -14.80 12.85 39.16
C GLU A 142 -13.28 12.93 39.40
N PHE A 143 -12.63 13.96 38.87
CA PHE A 143 -11.21 14.19 39.11
C PHE A 143 -10.89 14.42 40.59
N GLU A 144 -11.65 15.25 41.30
CA GLU A 144 -11.44 15.50 42.73
C GLU A 144 -11.77 14.27 43.60
N GLN A 145 -12.72 13.43 43.18
CA GLN A 145 -13.00 12.14 43.82
C GLN A 145 -11.80 11.19 43.70
N GLU A 146 -11.22 11.07 42.50
CA GLU A 146 -10.04 10.22 42.28
C GLU A 146 -8.80 10.76 43.00
N LEU A 147 -8.61 12.09 43.04
CA LEU A 147 -7.57 12.71 43.87
C LEU A 147 -7.77 12.42 45.36
N SER A 148 -9.01 12.38 45.83
CA SER A 148 -9.31 12.04 47.23
C SER A 148 -8.94 10.59 47.55
N ARG A 149 -9.17 9.65 46.62
CA ARG A 149 -8.69 8.26 46.75
C ARG A 149 -7.16 8.20 46.81
N LEU A 150 -6.48 8.99 45.99
CA LEU A 150 -5.03 9.09 46.01
C LEU A 150 -4.50 9.69 47.32
N LYS A 151 -5.17 10.71 47.89
CA LYS A 151 -4.86 11.29 49.21
C LYS A 151 -5.01 10.27 50.34
N ASN A 152 -5.96 9.34 50.25
CA ASN A 152 -6.08 8.27 51.25
C ASN A 152 -4.88 7.30 51.18
N LEU A 153 -4.34 7.08 49.97
CA LEU A 153 -3.21 6.18 49.76
C LEU A 153 -1.85 6.84 50.10
N ILE A 154 -1.75 8.15 49.89
CA ILE A 154 -0.60 9.00 50.18
C ILE A 154 -1.10 10.18 51.03
N PRO A 155 -1.24 10.03 52.36
CA PRO A 155 -1.81 11.07 53.22
C PRO A 155 -1.03 12.39 53.18
N PRO A 156 -1.67 13.55 52.94
CA PRO A 156 -1.00 14.85 53.00
C PRO A 156 -0.38 15.17 54.36
N THR A 157 -0.91 14.58 55.44
CA THR A 157 -0.36 14.69 56.80
C THR A 157 1.04 14.09 56.92
N GLU A 158 1.36 13.10 56.08
CA GLU A 158 2.66 12.40 56.08
C GLU A 158 3.55 12.85 54.92
N PHE A 159 2.95 13.16 53.77
CA PHE A 159 3.64 13.53 52.53
C PHE A 159 3.33 14.98 52.12
N ASN A 160 3.42 15.92 53.06
CA ASN A 160 3.03 17.32 52.88
C ASN A 160 3.71 17.99 51.67
N ASN A 161 5.02 17.81 51.53
CA ASN A 161 5.80 18.43 50.46
C ASN A 161 5.41 17.91 49.07
N LEU A 162 4.99 16.64 48.96
CA LEU A 162 4.52 16.08 47.69
C LEU A 162 3.21 16.75 47.25
N TRP A 163 2.27 16.95 48.18
CA TRP A 163 0.96 17.53 47.87
C TRP A 163 0.98 19.04 47.67
N ASN A 164 1.74 19.74 48.51
CA ASN A 164 1.76 21.20 48.56
C ASN A 164 2.94 21.82 47.78
N GLY A 165 3.87 20.99 47.33
CA GLY A 165 5.13 21.44 46.76
C GLY A 165 6.09 21.92 47.85
N SER A 166 7.25 22.38 47.40
CA SER A 166 8.28 23.00 48.22
C SER A 166 8.62 24.38 47.67
N GLY A 167 9.22 25.21 48.49
CA GLY A 167 9.67 26.52 48.11
C GLY A 167 10.53 27.13 49.19
N ASP A 168 11.15 28.24 48.84
CA ASP A 168 11.98 29.01 49.76
C ASP A 168 11.51 30.46 49.77
N TYR A 169 11.62 31.08 50.94
CA TYR A 169 11.44 32.51 51.03
C TYR A 169 12.70 33.22 50.54
N VAL A 170 12.60 33.87 49.39
CA VAL A 170 13.67 34.72 48.85
C VAL A 170 13.47 36.14 49.38
N ILE A 171 14.51 36.70 49.99
CA ILE A 171 14.49 38.07 50.49
C ILE A 171 14.57 39.02 49.30
N ILE A 172 13.58 39.90 49.16
CA ILE A 172 13.48 40.86 48.05
C ILE A 172 14.19 42.18 48.41
N ASP A 173 14.19 42.55 49.70
CA ASP A 173 14.91 43.71 50.24
C ASP A 173 15.69 43.31 51.50
N GLN A 174 16.99 43.09 51.33
CA GLN A 174 17.87 42.57 52.36
C GLN A 174 18.10 43.56 53.50
N ALA A 175 18.16 44.86 53.20
CA ALA A 175 18.38 45.91 54.17
C ALA A 175 17.15 46.09 55.09
N ARG A 176 15.95 46.12 54.51
CA ARG A 176 14.71 46.26 55.30
C ARG A 176 14.32 44.98 56.02
N TRP A 177 14.58 43.80 55.44
CA TRP A 177 14.39 42.52 56.12
C TRP A 177 15.32 42.37 57.32
N ALA A 178 16.58 42.79 57.21
CA ALA A 178 17.54 42.71 58.32
C ALA A 178 17.04 43.46 59.57
N ILE A 179 16.37 44.60 59.39
CA ILE A 179 15.87 45.46 60.47
C ILE A 179 14.49 45.01 60.96
N THR A 180 13.55 44.77 60.03
CA THR A 180 12.12 44.65 60.39
C THR A 180 11.63 43.21 60.51
N LYS A 181 12.31 42.25 59.87
CA LYS A 181 11.85 40.86 59.72
C LYS A 181 10.39 40.76 59.20
N SER A 182 9.92 41.78 58.49
CA SER A 182 8.54 41.86 58.01
C SER A 182 8.33 41.02 56.75
N GLU A 183 7.28 40.21 56.73
CA GLU A 183 6.91 39.30 55.63
C GLU A 183 6.90 39.97 54.25
N GLN A 184 6.53 41.25 54.18
CA GLN A 184 6.49 42.01 52.92
C GLN A 184 7.85 42.11 52.19
N TYR A 185 8.97 41.88 52.89
CA TYR A 185 10.34 41.93 52.33
C TYR A 185 10.90 40.56 51.94
N ARG A 186 10.10 39.51 52.05
CA ARG A 186 10.40 38.19 51.49
C ARG A 186 9.27 37.72 50.58
N LYS A 187 9.60 36.95 49.57
CA LYS A 187 8.63 36.32 48.67
C LYS A 187 8.80 34.82 48.74
N TRP A 188 7.69 34.10 48.89
CA TRP A 188 7.69 32.66 48.67
C TRP A 188 7.95 32.37 47.20
N VAL A 189 9.02 31.64 46.91
CA VAL A 189 9.38 31.18 45.57
C VAL A 189 9.24 29.66 45.56
N PRO A 190 8.25 29.10 44.84
CA PRO A 190 8.10 27.66 44.74
C PRO A 190 9.30 27.05 44.02
N THR A 191 9.90 26.02 44.62
CA THR A 191 10.98 25.21 44.05
C THR A 191 10.45 23.90 43.45
N SER A 192 9.27 23.44 43.89
CA SER A 192 8.54 22.34 43.26
C SER A 192 7.03 22.58 43.28
N LEU A 193 6.32 22.02 42.29
CA LEU A 193 4.87 22.08 42.21
C LEU A 193 4.24 21.01 43.12
N GLY A 194 3.14 21.36 43.77
CA GLY A 194 2.31 20.38 44.47
C GLY A 194 1.67 19.39 43.50
N LEU A 195 1.46 18.16 43.96
CA LEU A 195 1.05 17.03 43.11
C LEU A 195 -0.22 17.29 42.29
N ARG A 196 -1.22 17.97 42.85
CA ARG A 196 -2.45 18.33 42.12
C ARG A 196 -2.12 19.20 40.90
N THR A 197 -1.36 20.27 41.12
CA THR A 197 -0.95 21.19 40.06
C THR A 197 -0.07 20.48 39.04
N LEU A 198 0.88 19.65 39.51
CA LEU A 198 1.75 18.87 38.64
C LEU A 198 0.94 17.93 37.72
N ILE A 199 -0.07 17.23 38.23
CA ILE A 199 -0.94 16.37 37.41
C ILE A 199 -1.69 17.20 36.37
N ILE A 200 -2.26 18.35 36.75
CA ILE A 200 -2.99 19.23 35.82
C ILE A 200 -2.06 19.73 34.72
N ASP A 201 -0.90 20.28 35.07
CA ASP A 201 0.06 20.84 34.13
C ASP A 201 0.59 19.76 33.19
N ARG A 202 0.95 18.58 33.72
CA ARG A 202 1.44 17.48 32.89
C ARG A 202 0.35 16.96 31.96
N THR A 203 -0.86 16.75 32.43
CA THR A 203 -1.94 16.27 31.55
C THR A 203 -2.27 17.25 30.42
N LEU A 204 -2.14 18.55 30.66
CA LEU A 204 -2.20 19.58 29.62
C LEU A 204 -1.07 19.42 28.58
N ASP A 205 0.19 19.28 29.02
CA ASP A 205 1.34 19.01 28.14
C ASP A 205 1.16 17.72 27.31
N LEU A 206 0.43 16.74 27.85
CA LEU A 206 0.12 15.47 27.20
C LEU A 206 -1.02 15.57 26.18
N GLY A 207 -1.77 16.68 26.17
CA GLY A 207 -2.94 16.88 25.32
C GLY A 207 -4.27 16.40 25.92
N PHE A 208 -4.28 16.00 27.21
CA PHE A 208 -5.48 15.55 27.94
C PHE A 208 -6.18 16.75 28.58
N LYS A 209 -7.09 17.35 27.81
CA LYS A 209 -7.65 18.67 28.11
C LYS A 209 -8.77 18.61 29.15
N SER A 210 -9.62 17.58 29.12
CA SER A 210 -10.79 17.50 30.01
C SER A 210 -10.43 16.96 31.39
N PHE A 211 -11.19 17.34 32.43
CA PHE A 211 -11.03 16.73 33.76
C PHE A 211 -11.47 15.25 33.78
N SER A 212 -12.33 14.83 32.87
CA SER A 212 -12.72 13.42 32.73
C SER A 212 -11.52 12.53 32.38
N GLU A 213 -10.68 12.96 31.44
CA GLU A 213 -9.45 12.24 31.06
C GLU A 213 -8.42 12.24 32.21
N LYS A 214 -8.28 13.38 32.90
CA LYS A 214 -7.44 13.50 34.09
C LYS A 214 -7.90 12.55 35.20
N ALA A 215 -9.20 12.40 35.41
CA ALA A 215 -9.77 11.48 36.41
C ALA A 215 -9.42 10.02 36.09
N LEU A 216 -9.57 9.59 34.83
CA LEU A 216 -9.16 8.25 34.39
C LEU A 216 -7.67 8.00 34.65
N LEU A 217 -6.83 8.99 34.38
CA LEU A 217 -5.39 8.89 34.61
C LEU A 217 -5.05 8.79 36.10
N VAL A 218 -5.65 9.62 36.95
CA VAL A 218 -5.45 9.56 38.42
C VAL A 218 -5.92 8.23 38.99
N ASN A 219 -7.03 7.68 38.48
CA ASN A 219 -7.48 6.34 38.85
C ASN A 219 -6.40 5.29 38.52
N LYS A 220 -5.81 5.33 37.32
CA LYS A 220 -4.69 4.44 36.98
C LYS A 220 -3.44 4.68 37.85
N TYR A 221 -3.17 5.91 38.24
CA TYR A 221 -2.08 6.19 39.19
C TYR A 221 -2.31 5.52 40.54
N TYR A 222 -3.53 5.59 41.06
CA TYR A 222 -3.95 4.89 42.27
C TYR A 222 -3.77 3.37 42.13
N GLU A 223 -4.19 2.79 41.01
CA GLU A 223 -4.10 1.35 40.75
C GLU A 223 -2.65 0.84 40.72
N VAL A 224 -1.71 1.65 40.22
CA VAL A 224 -0.27 1.35 40.31
C VAL A 224 0.21 1.42 41.76
N LEU A 225 -0.08 2.52 42.44
CA LEU A 225 0.47 2.80 43.76
C LEU A 225 -0.08 1.91 44.88
N LYS A 226 -1.30 1.40 44.75
CA LYS A 226 -1.89 0.52 45.78
C LYS A 226 -1.10 -0.78 45.95
N ASN A 227 -0.41 -1.20 44.89
CA ASN A 227 0.45 -2.38 44.89
C ASN A 227 1.85 -2.10 45.47
N VAL A 228 2.17 -0.85 45.80
CA VAL A 228 3.46 -0.40 46.35
C VAL A 228 3.34 -0.17 47.85
N ASN A 229 4.36 -0.57 48.61
CA ASN A 229 4.46 -0.30 50.05
C ASN A 229 4.51 1.21 50.32
N LYS A 230 4.01 1.60 51.48
CA LYS A 230 3.75 3.01 51.83
C LYS A 230 4.99 3.89 51.68
N GLU A 231 6.17 3.42 52.12
CA GLU A 231 7.40 4.23 52.08
C GLU A 231 7.86 4.54 50.65
N ASN A 232 7.57 3.65 49.70
CA ASN A 232 8.05 3.76 48.32
C ASN A 232 7.06 4.46 47.38
N ARG A 233 5.82 4.71 47.81
CA ARG A 233 4.80 5.38 46.99
C ARG A 233 5.22 6.75 46.47
N PRO A 234 5.89 7.63 47.24
CA PRO A 234 6.34 8.92 46.72
C PRO A 234 7.35 8.78 45.58
N ILE A 235 8.27 7.81 45.67
CA ILE A 235 9.30 7.56 44.65
C ILE A 235 8.65 7.10 43.34
N VAL A 236 7.70 6.17 43.43
CA VAL A 236 6.94 5.70 42.26
C VAL A 236 6.08 6.84 41.70
N MET A 237 5.42 7.63 42.55
CA MET A 237 4.55 8.73 42.14
C MET A 237 5.32 9.80 41.36
N ASP A 238 6.54 10.16 41.79
CA ASP A 238 7.39 11.13 41.10
C ASP A 238 7.63 10.73 39.64
N LYS A 239 7.78 9.44 39.33
CA LYS A 239 7.96 8.96 37.95
C LYS A 239 6.64 8.75 37.22
N LEU A 240 5.60 8.37 37.94
CA LEU A 240 4.28 8.04 37.40
C LEU A 240 3.59 9.22 36.73
N VAL A 241 3.73 10.43 37.28
CA VAL A 241 3.12 11.65 36.73
C VAL A 241 3.71 12.04 35.36
N TYR A 242 4.91 11.55 35.05
CA TYR A 242 5.60 11.80 33.78
C TYR A 242 5.44 10.65 32.79
N PHE A 243 4.75 9.57 33.18
CA PHE A 243 4.54 8.45 32.28
C PHE A 243 3.57 8.84 31.16
N LYS A 244 4.04 8.74 29.92
CA LYS A 244 3.30 9.02 28.70
C LYS A 244 3.53 7.92 27.68
N ASP A 245 2.46 7.54 27.00
CA ASP A 245 2.50 6.86 25.70
C ASP A 245 1.94 7.78 24.58
N THR A 246 1.89 7.26 23.36
CA THR A 246 1.41 7.88 22.13
C THR A 246 0.06 8.60 22.27
N ASN A 247 -0.89 8.02 23.01
CA ASN A 247 -2.21 8.61 23.26
C ASN A 247 -2.77 8.21 24.64
N LEU A 248 -3.94 8.75 25.00
CA LEU A 248 -4.57 8.48 26.31
C LEU A 248 -4.91 7.01 26.50
N GLU A 249 -5.59 6.39 25.54
CA GLU A 249 -6.02 4.98 25.63
C GLU A 249 -4.83 4.06 25.87
N LYS A 250 -3.76 4.26 25.09
CA LYS A 250 -2.52 3.51 25.24
C LYS A 250 -1.82 3.79 26.58
N THR A 251 -1.80 5.05 27.02
CA THR A 251 -1.26 5.41 28.34
C THR A 251 -2.02 4.70 29.46
N LEU A 252 -3.35 4.66 29.40
CA LEU A 252 -4.20 3.99 30.39
C LEU A 252 -4.00 2.46 30.36
N SER A 253 -3.86 1.86 29.18
CA SER A 253 -3.55 0.43 28.99
C SER A 253 -2.18 0.08 29.61
N SER A 254 -1.15 0.85 29.29
CA SER A 254 0.20 0.67 29.80
C SER A 254 0.27 0.81 31.32
N LEU A 255 -0.43 1.79 31.89
CA LEU A 255 -0.51 1.94 33.35
C LEU A 255 -1.25 0.77 34.01
N GLN A 256 -2.26 0.20 33.35
CA GLN A 256 -2.92 -1.02 33.84
C GLN A 256 -1.97 -2.22 33.81
N ALA A 257 -1.20 -2.39 32.73
CA ALA A 257 -0.20 -3.44 32.63
C ALA A 257 0.89 -3.29 33.71
N LEU A 258 1.34 -2.06 33.97
CA LEU A 258 2.26 -1.75 35.07
C LEU A 258 1.66 -2.10 36.43
N ALA A 259 0.42 -1.68 36.70
CA ALA A 259 -0.27 -1.97 37.96
C ALA A 259 -0.34 -3.48 38.21
N ASN A 260 -0.73 -4.26 37.20
CA ASN A 260 -0.81 -5.72 37.27
C ASN A 260 0.57 -6.35 37.52
N SER A 261 1.59 -5.85 36.83
CA SER A 261 2.95 -6.40 36.89
C SER A 261 3.63 -6.14 38.24
N ILE A 262 3.52 -4.94 38.81
CA ILE A 262 4.18 -4.59 40.08
C ILE A 262 3.72 -5.51 41.22
N GLY A 263 2.47 -5.95 41.20
CA GLY A 263 1.91 -6.84 42.21
C GLY A 263 2.59 -8.20 42.32
N VAL A 264 3.34 -8.66 41.31
CA VAL A 264 4.01 -9.97 41.34
C VAL A 264 5.39 -9.95 41.98
N PHE A 265 6.01 -8.77 42.14
CA PHE A 265 7.37 -8.63 42.69
C PHE A 265 7.36 -8.53 44.23
N PRO A 266 8.43 -8.99 44.90
CA PRO A 266 8.60 -8.76 46.33
C PRO A 266 8.72 -7.26 46.64
N ASP A 267 8.33 -6.86 47.85
CA ASP A 267 8.26 -5.44 48.24
C ASP A 267 9.57 -4.68 48.03
N GLU A 268 10.70 -5.33 48.30
CA GLU A 268 12.06 -4.78 48.11
C GLU A 268 12.38 -4.42 46.65
N ASP A 269 11.76 -5.10 45.68
CA ASP A 269 12.05 -4.91 44.25
C ASP A 269 11.00 -4.06 43.53
N LYS A 270 9.87 -3.70 44.16
CA LYS A 270 8.74 -3.05 43.49
C LYS A 270 9.10 -1.72 42.82
N VAL A 271 9.95 -0.92 43.44
CA VAL A 271 10.43 0.35 42.86
C VAL A 271 11.26 0.09 41.61
N SER A 272 12.27 -0.77 41.71
CA SER A 272 13.15 -1.15 40.60
C SER A 272 12.37 -1.80 39.45
N ALA A 273 11.43 -2.69 39.78
CA ALA A 273 10.55 -3.32 38.81
C ALA A 273 9.65 -2.30 38.11
N TYR A 274 9.04 -1.37 38.84
CA TYR A 274 8.26 -0.29 38.23
C TYR A 274 9.09 0.53 37.24
N ILE A 275 10.26 1.02 37.67
CA ILE A 275 11.13 1.86 36.82
C ILE A 275 11.56 1.09 35.57
N SER A 276 11.97 -0.16 35.73
CA SER A 276 12.38 -1.02 34.62
C SER A 276 11.22 -1.28 33.65
N ASN A 277 10.03 -1.60 34.16
CA ASN A 277 8.85 -1.91 33.34
C ASN A 277 8.33 -0.66 32.63
N ALA A 278 8.27 0.49 33.30
CA ALA A 278 7.86 1.75 32.70
C ALA A 278 8.79 2.14 31.55
N ARG A 279 10.11 2.05 31.77
CA ARG A 279 11.12 2.29 30.73
C ARG A 279 10.99 1.30 29.58
N PHE A 280 10.68 0.03 29.88
CA PHE A 280 10.49 -0.99 28.85
C PHE A 280 9.29 -0.67 27.94
N LEU A 281 8.14 -0.29 28.52
CA LEU A 281 6.95 0.11 27.76
C LEU A 281 7.23 1.34 26.88
N GLN A 282 7.89 2.36 27.42
CA GLN A 282 8.27 3.57 26.67
C GLN A 282 9.23 3.29 25.51
N LYS A 283 10.03 2.22 25.58
CA LYS A 283 10.92 1.83 24.47
C LYS A 283 10.25 0.94 23.43
N ASN A 284 9.12 0.30 23.77
CA ASN A 284 8.46 -0.71 22.96
C ASN A 284 6.95 -0.42 22.86
N TYR A 285 6.59 0.70 22.25
CA TYR A 285 5.21 1.23 22.26
C TYR A 285 4.14 0.23 21.77
N ASN A 286 4.41 -0.51 20.69
CA ASN A 286 3.41 -1.42 20.12
C ASN A 286 3.37 -2.77 20.87
N ASP A 287 4.54 -3.26 21.27
CA ASP A 287 4.75 -4.66 21.61
C ASP A 287 5.07 -4.88 23.10
N GLY A 288 5.34 -3.82 23.86
CA GLY A 288 5.77 -3.90 25.25
C GLY A 288 4.69 -4.41 26.21
N GLU A 289 3.43 -4.02 26.00
CA GLU A 289 2.30 -4.45 26.84
C GLU A 289 2.08 -5.98 26.78
N PRO A 290 1.95 -6.61 25.59
CA PRO A 290 1.82 -8.07 25.48
C PRO A 290 2.93 -8.85 26.19
N LEU A 291 4.19 -8.39 26.09
CA LEU A 291 5.28 -9.06 26.81
C LEU A 291 5.14 -8.88 28.32
N LEU A 292 4.84 -7.67 28.79
CA LEU A 292 4.72 -7.41 30.22
C LEU A 292 3.57 -8.22 30.84
N GLU A 293 2.46 -8.38 30.13
CA GLU A 293 1.36 -9.24 30.55
C GLU A 293 1.75 -10.72 30.59
N TYR A 294 2.50 -11.19 29.59
CA TYR A 294 3.03 -12.55 29.58
C TYR A 294 3.99 -12.79 30.75
N GLU A 295 4.98 -11.90 30.93
CA GLU A 295 5.93 -11.94 32.05
C GLU A 295 5.19 -11.99 33.38
N THR A 296 4.21 -11.10 33.59
CA THR A 296 3.42 -11.06 34.83
C THR A 296 2.76 -12.40 35.13
N LYS A 297 2.28 -13.12 34.11
CA LYS A 297 1.73 -14.49 34.28
C LYS A 297 2.83 -15.48 34.63
N VAL A 298 3.92 -15.54 33.87
CA VAL A 298 4.92 -16.60 34.03
C VAL A 298 5.77 -16.43 35.28
N LEU A 299 6.01 -15.20 35.73
CA LEU A 299 6.75 -14.90 36.96
C LEU A 299 6.09 -15.50 38.20
N THR A 300 4.78 -15.75 38.18
CA THR A 300 4.10 -16.43 39.30
C THR A 300 4.55 -17.87 39.51
N ASN A 301 5.11 -18.53 38.49
CA ASN A 301 5.68 -19.88 38.59
C ASN A 301 7.07 -19.88 39.26
N PHE A 302 7.74 -18.74 39.31
CA PHE A 302 9.02 -18.58 39.99
C PHE A 302 8.81 -18.31 41.48
N ASP A 303 9.77 -18.77 42.28
CA ASP A 303 9.89 -18.36 43.67
C ASP A 303 9.94 -16.84 43.79
N VAL A 304 9.26 -16.29 44.81
CA VAL A 304 9.07 -14.84 44.99
C VAL A 304 10.39 -14.08 44.95
N ALA A 305 11.44 -14.62 45.58
CA ALA A 305 12.76 -13.98 45.63
C ALA A 305 13.51 -13.99 44.28
N GLN A 306 13.04 -14.78 43.31
CA GLN A 306 13.68 -14.91 42.00
C GLN A 306 12.98 -14.08 40.90
N ARG A 307 11.78 -13.56 41.15
CA ARG A 307 10.93 -12.95 40.11
C ARG A 307 11.56 -11.72 39.47
N HIS A 308 12.22 -10.87 40.25
CA HIS A 308 12.88 -9.69 39.71
C HIS A 308 13.99 -10.07 38.73
N LEU A 309 14.90 -10.96 39.15
CA LEU A 309 15.99 -11.43 38.30
C LEU A 309 15.48 -12.20 37.07
N ALA A 310 14.43 -13.02 37.21
CA ALA A 310 13.82 -13.71 36.09
C ALA A 310 13.25 -12.72 35.05
N SER A 311 12.57 -11.64 35.50
CA SER A 311 12.07 -10.59 34.60
C SER A 311 13.22 -9.87 33.88
N VAL A 312 14.31 -9.56 34.59
CA VAL A 312 15.51 -8.97 33.99
C VAL A 312 16.10 -9.88 32.92
N ASN A 313 16.18 -11.19 33.18
CA ASN A 313 16.71 -12.17 32.22
C ASN A 313 15.84 -12.25 30.96
N ILE A 314 14.51 -12.33 31.09
CA ILE A 314 13.57 -12.37 29.95
C ILE A 314 13.75 -11.12 29.06
N LYS A 315 13.72 -9.93 29.66
CA LYS A 315 13.85 -8.66 28.92
C LYS A 315 15.22 -8.52 28.25
N THR A 316 16.28 -8.92 28.95
CA THR A 316 17.65 -8.86 28.43
C THR A 316 17.81 -9.81 27.25
N GLU A 317 17.28 -11.03 27.36
CA GLU A 317 17.36 -12.02 26.29
C GLU A 317 16.56 -11.59 25.06
N LEU A 318 15.37 -11.01 25.26
CA LEU A 318 14.57 -10.44 24.18
C LEU A 318 15.35 -9.41 23.35
N GLN A 319 16.06 -8.52 24.05
CA GLN A 319 16.84 -7.45 23.41
C GLN A 319 18.12 -7.97 22.74
N LYS A 320 18.81 -8.94 23.35
CA LYS A 320 20.11 -9.42 22.85
C LYS A 320 19.99 -10.42 21.72
N ASN A 321 19.14 -11.43 21.86
CA ASN A 321 19.18 -12.62 21.01
C ASN A 321 17.92 -12.79 20.16
N TYR A 322 16.83 -12.11 20.50
CA TYR A 322 15.55 -12.23 19.79
C TYR A 322 15.22 -11.01 18.93
N ASN A 323 16.02 -9.94 18.92
CA ASN A 323 15.74 -8.71 18.17
C ASN A 323 14.31 -8.19 18.38
N ASN A 324 13.82 -8.21 19.63
CA ASN A 324 12.44 -7.87 20.00
C ASN A 324 11.34 -8.82 19.46
N ASN A 325 11.68 -10.03 19.01
CA ASN A 325 10.70 -11.08 18.63
C ASN A 325 10.03 -11.69 19.87
N ILE A 326 8.89 -11.12 20.27
CA ILE A 326 8.13 -11.54 21.46
C ILE A 326 7.62 -12.99 21.36
N PRO A 327 6.96 -13.44 20.27
CA PRO A 327 6.53 -14.84 20.16
C PRO A 327 7.67 -15.83 20.37
N GLY A 328 8.86 -15.51 19.85
CA GLY A 328 10.05 -16.36 20.02
C GLY A 328 10.51 -16.49 21.47
N ILE A 329 10.56 -15.38 22.22
CA ILE A 329 10.97 -15.44 23.64
C ILE A 329 9.89 -16.10 24.50
N GLN A 330 8.61 -15.89 24.20
CA GLN A 330 7.49 -16.53 24.90
C GLN A 330 7.55 -18.05 24.75
N GLU A 331 7.64 -18.53 23.51
CA GLU A 331 7.73 -19.97 23.25
C GLU A 331 8.93 -20.60 23.95
N ASN A 332 10.10 -19.94 23.89
CA ASN A 332 11.31 -20.45 24.53
C ASN A 332 11.20 -20.47 26.06
N THR A 333 10.59 -19.44 26.65
CA THR A 333 10.35 -19.36 28.09
C THR A 333 9.36 -20.44 28.52
N ASP A 334 8.30 -20.71 27.74
CA ASP A 334 7.33 -21.77 28.01
C ASP A 334 7.96 -23.18 28.02
N TYR A 335 8.98 -23.43 27.18
CA TYR A 335 9.76 -24.67 27.26
C TYR A 335 10.55 -24.77 28.57
N PHE A 336 11.20 -23.68 28.99
CA PHE A 336 11.89 -23.66 30.29
C PHE A 336 10.92 -23.86 31.47
N LEU A 337 9.72 -23.29 31.42
CA LEU A 337 8.72 -23.45 32.48
C LEU A 337 8.33 -24.91 32.73
N LYS A 338 8.45 -25.80 31.73
CA LYS A 338 8.24 -27.25 31.91
C LYS A 338 9.33 -27.90 32.77
N LEU A 339 10.53 -27.32 32.77
CA LEU A 339 11.68 -27.80 33.54
C LEU A 339 11.74 -27.16 34.93
N LEU A 340 11.19 -25.95 35.07
CA LEU A 340 11.22 -25.12 36.28
C LEU A 340 10.86 -25.86 37.59
N PRO A 341 9.82 -26.74 37.65
CA PRO A 341 9.47 -27.45 38.89
C PRO A 341 10.57 -28.39 39.41
N SER A 342 11.51 -28.79 38.55
CA SER A 342 12.63 -29.68 38.90
C SER A 342 13.90 -28.91 39.28
N ILE A 343 13.84 -27.59 39.35
CA ILE A 343 14.97 -26.71 39.66
C ILE A 343 14.79 -26.14 41.08
N GLU A 344 15.86 -26.16 41.87
CA GLU A 344 15.88 -25.59 43.22
C GLU A 344 15.43 -24.11 43.20
N LYS A 345 14.55 -23.75 44.15
CA LYS A 345 13.84 -22.47 44.16
C LYS A 345 14.76 -21.25 44.10
N ASP A 346 15.87 -21.27 44.81
CA ASP A 346 16.86 -20.19 44.88
C ASP A 346 17.75 -20.07 43.62
N LYS A 347 17.70 -21.07 42.72
CA LYS A 347 18.47 -21.12 41.47
C LYS A 347 17.64 -20.89 40.22
N GLN A 348 16.32 -20.72 40.34
CA GLN A 348 15.41 -20.70 39.20
C GLN A 348 15.70 -19.59 38.17
N ALA A 349 15.94 -18.35 38.61
CA ALA A 349 16.24 -17.27 37.66
C ALA A 349 17.62 -17.43 37.02
N LEU A 350 18.60 -17.93 37.78
CA LEU A 350 19.94 -18.22 37.26
C LEU A 350 19.87 -19.35 36.20
N ALA A 351 19.10 -20.39 36.48
CA ALA A 351 18.87 -21.49 35.55
C ALA A 351 18.21 -21.03 34.25
N LEU A 352 17.27 -20.07 34.32
CA LEU A 352 16.68 -19.45 33.13
C LEU A 352 17.73 -18.77 32.24
N ASN A 353 18.66 -18.02 32.84
CA ASN A 353 19.73 -17.35 32.09
C ASN A 353 20.65 -18.36 31.37
N TYR A 354 21.03 -19.44 32.06
CA TYR A 354 21.83 -20.51 31.46
C TYR A 354 21.06 -21.27 30.39
N TYR A 355 19.77 -21.54 30.62
CA TYR A 355 18.89 -22.14 29.62
C TYR A 355 18.86 -21.32 28.33
N TYR A 356 18.66 -20.00 28.43
CA TYR A 356 18.69 -19.13 27.25
C TYR A 356 20.04 -19.17 26.54
N SER A 357 21.14 -19.12 27.28
CA SER A 357 22.49 -19.18 26.70
C SER A 357 22.72 -20.50 25.95
N LEU A 358 22.34 -21.64 26.55
CA LEU A 358 22.44 -22.96 25.93
C LEU A 358 21.52 -23.09 24.71
N TYR A 359 20.28 -22.62 24.83
CA TYR A 359 19.30 -22.63 23.75
C TYR A 359 19.81 -21.81 22.57
N THR A 360 20.20 -20.55 22.81
CA THR A 360 20.70 -19.65 21.78
C THR A 360 21.89 -20.27 21.05
N ASN A 361 22.86 -20.83 21.76
CA ASN A 361 24.01 -21.52 21.15
C ASN A 361 23.58 -22.70 20.27
N LYS A 362 22.65 -23.54 20.72
CA LYS A 362 22.15 -24.67 19.94
C LYS A 362 21.23 -24.26 18.77
N ASN A 363 20.57 -23.12 18.88
CA ASN A 363 19.56 -22.67 17.93
C ASN A 363 20.12 -21.77 16.81
N GLN A 364 21.42 -21.42 16.84
CA GLN A 364 22.05 -20.58 15.82
C GLN A 364 21.86 -21.14 14.41
N ASP A 365 22.15 -22.42 14.19
CA ASP A 365 22.01 -23.07 12.88
C ASP A 365 20.55 -23.11 12.41
N ARG A 366 19.62 -23.29 13.35
CA ARG A 366 18.19 -23.25 13.09
C ARG A 366 17.74 -21.84 12.67
N LEU A 367 18.23 -20.80 13.33
CA LEU A 367 17.90 -19.40 12.99
C LEU A 367 18.45 -19.02 11.60
N ILE A 368 19.65 -19.50 11.24
CA ILE A 368 20.20 -19.36 9.89
C ILE A 368 19.26 -20.02 8.88
N THR A 369 18.84 -21.26 9.15
CA THR A 369 17.94 -22.01 8.27
C THR A 369 16.58 -21.33 8.10
N ILE A 370 15.99 -20.80 9.18
CA ILE A 370 14.72 -20.05 9.11
C ILE A 370 14.87 -18.81 8.25
N ARG A 371 15.95 -18.05 8.44
CA ARG A 371 16.24 -16.85 7.64
C ARG A 371 16.39 -17.19 6.16
N ASP A 372 17.03 -18.30 5.84
CA ASP A 372 17.17 -18.76 4.45
C ASP A 372 15.82 -19.16 3.84
N ILE A 373 14.97 -19.87 4.58
CA ILE A 373 13.60 -20.20 4.16
C ILE A 373 12.80 -18.92 3.87
N GLU A 374 12.88 -17.91 4.75
CA GLU A 374 12.17 -16.64 4.58
C GLU A 374 12.67 -15.85 3.38
N ASN A 375 13.99 -15.76 3.22
CA ASN A 375 14.61 -15.07 2.08
C ASN A 375 14.26 -15.75 0.76
N GLN A 376 14.26 -17.09 0.70
CA GLN A 376 13.87 -17.84 -0.48
C GLN A 376 12.39 -17.63 -0.81
N TYR A 377 11.51 -17.73 0.20
CA TYR A 377 10.08 -17.52 0.02
C TYR A 377 9.75 -16.08 -0.46
N ALA A 378 10.38 -15.07 0.13
CA ALA A 378 10.22 -13.68 -0.29
C ALA A 378 10.69 -13.45 -1.74
N ARG A 379 11.80 -14.07 -2.16
CA ARG A 379 12.25 -14.03 -3.56
C ARG A 379 11.22 -14.63 -4.50
N GLN A 380 10.67 -15.80 -4.17
CA GLN A 380 9.64 -16.44 -5.00
C GLN A 380 8.37 -15.58 -5.12
N LEU A 381 7.92 -14.94 -4.03
CA LEU A 381 6.78 -14.02 -4.09
C LEU A 381 7.06 -12.80 -4.98
N ASN A 382 8.26 -12.23 -4.87
CA ASN A 382 8.67 -11.10 -5.70
C ASN A 382 8.78 -11.49 -7.18
N GLU A 383 9.27 -12.69 -7.49
CA GLU A 383 9.32 -13.22 -8.86
C GLU A 383 7.92 -13.39 -9.44
N ILE A 384 6.97 -13.94 -8.67
CA ILE A 384 5.56 -14.06 -9.07
C ILE A 384 4.93 -12.68 -9.33
N GLU A 385 5.17 -11.71 -8.45
CA GLU A 385 4.67 -10.35 -8.63
C GLU A 385 5.27 -9.69 -9.88
N LEU A 386 6.58 -9.80 -10.08
CA LEU A 386 7.26 -9.24 -11.24
C LEU A 386 6.76 -9.87 -12.55
N GLN A 387 6.58 -11.20 -12.58
CA GLN A 387 6.00 -11.89 -13.74
C GLN A 387 4.59 -11.41 -14.02
N TYR A 388 3.74 -11.31 -13.00
CA TYR A 388 2.37 -10.80 -13.15
C TYR A 388 2.34 -9.38 -13.72
N GLN A 389 3.16 -8.47 -13.18
CA GLN A 389 3.24 -7.09 -13.70
C GLN A 389 3.70 -7.03 -15.15
N ASN A 390 4.70 -7.84 -15.53
CA ASN A 390 5.17 -7.94 -16.90
C ASN A 390 4.07 -8.45 -17.85
N GLU A 391 3.31 -9.47 -17.43
CA GLU A 391 2.20 -10.00 -18.23
C GLU A 391 1.04 -9.01 -18.36
N VAL A 392 0.70 -8.28 -17.29
CA VAL A 392 -0.31 -7.21 -17.33
C VAL A 392 0.12 -6.09 -18.29
N ALA A 393 1.39 -5.68 -18.24
CA ALA A 393 1.95 -4.67 -19.13
C ALA A 393 1.93 -5.13 -20.60
N ALA A 394 2.31 -6.39 -20.87
CA ALA A 394 2.26 -6.99 -22.20
C ALA A 394 0.81 -7.08 -22.72
N ALA A 395 -0.14 -7.50 -21.88
CA ALA A 395 -1.56 -7.56 -22.23
C ALA A 395 -2.15 -6.17 -22.52
N GLU A 396 -1.75 -5.14 -21.77
CA GLU A 396 -2.14 -3.76 -22.03
C GLU A 396 -1.55 -3.25 -23.35
N MET A 397 -0.26 -3.48 -23.60
CA MET A 397 0.38 -3.10 -24.86
C MET A 397 -0.31 -3.77 -26.06
N ALA A 398 -0.58 -5.08 -25.99
CA ALA A 398 -1.29 -5.82 -27.03
C ALA A 398 -2.73 -5.30 -27.24
N TYR A 399 -3.42 -4.93 -26.15
CA TYR A 399 -4.74 -4.32 -26.21
C TYR A 399 -4.71 -2.95 -26.91
N GLN A 400 -3.76 -2.08 -26.57
CA GLN A 400 -3.60 -0.77 -27.21
C GLN A 400 -3.25 -0.90 -28.70
N LEU A 401 -2.36 -1.84 -29.06
CA LEU A 401 -2.03 -2.13 -30.46
C LEU A 401 -3.27 -2.57 -31.25
N LYS A 402 -4.10 -3.46 -30.71
CA LYS A 402 -5.37 -3.87 -31.33
C LYS A 402 -6.35 -2.70 -31.47
N LYS A 403 -6.43 -1.81 -30.48
CA LYS A 403 -7.27 -0.61 -30.51
C LYS A 403 -6.83 0.37 -31.60
N VAL A 404 -5.52 0.61 -31.73
CA VAL A 404 -4.95 1.44 -32.79
C VAL A 404 -5.22 0.81 -34.16
N ALA A 405 -5.00 -0.49 -34.33
CA ALA A 405 -5.27 -1.20 -35.58
C ALA A 405 -6.75 -1.08 -36.00
N LYS A 406 -7.71 -1.31 -35.07
CA LYS A 406 -9.14 -1.13 -35.35
C LYS A 406 -9.49 0.32 -35.70
N LYS A 407 -8.90 1.31 -35.02
CA LYS A 407 -9.10 2.74 -35.33
C LYS A 407 -8.60 3.09 -36.73
N THR A 408 -7.43 2.59 -37.12
CA THR A 408 -6.84 2.80 -38.45
C THR A 408 -7.71 2.13 -39.52
N MET A 409 -8.09 0.87 -39.34
CA MET A 409 -8.99 0.16 -40.26
C MET A 409 -10.32 0.92 -40.43
N ARG A 410 -10.92 1.41 -39.34
CA ARG A 410 -12.16 2.20 -39.41
C ARG A 410 -12.00 3.47 -40.25
N LEU A 411 -10.89 4.20 -40.07
CA LEU A 411 -10.61 5.41 -40.85
C LEU A 411 -10.42 5.08 -42.34
N THR A 412 -9.62 4.07 -42.65
CA THR A 412 -9.37 3.64 -44.04
C THR A 412 -10.64 3.14 -44.72
N SER A 413 -11.47 2.35 -44.03
CA SER A 413 -12.75 1.90 -44.57
C SER A 413 -13.74 3.05 -44.77
N ALA A 414 -13.79 4.03 -43.86
CA ALA A 414 -14.62 5.23 -44.04
C ALA A 414 -14.17 6.06 -45.25
N GLN A 415 -12.87 6.23 -45.45
CA GLN A 415 -12.31 6.87 -46.64
C GLN A 415 -12.68 6.11 -47.92
N ALA A 416 -12.57 4.77 -47.92
CA ALA A 416 -12.95 3.93 -49.05
C ALA A 416 -14.44 4.07 -49.40
N ILE A 417 -15.33 4.12 -48.40
CA ILE A 417 -16.76 4.37 -48.59
C ILE A 417 -17.00 5.76 -49.19
N ALA A 418 -16.36 6.81 -48.64
CA ALA A 418 -16.50 8.17 -49.13
C ALA A 418 -16.04 8.32 -50.60
N VAL A 419 -14.90 7.72 -50.95
CA VAL A 419 -14.40 7.69 -52.33
C VAL A 419 -15.36 6.90 -53.23
N GLY A 420 -15.83 5.73 -52.80
CA GLY A 420 -16.77 4.90 -53.56
C GLY A 420 -18.08 5.65 -53.87
N ILE A 421 -18.66 6.32 -52.87
CA ILE A 421 -19.86 7.15 -53.06
C ILE A 421 -19.55 8.33 -54.01
N GLY A 422 -18.41 9.00 -53.84
CA GLY A 422 -17.98 10.10 -54.71
C GLY A 422 -17.87 9.69 -56.18
N VAL A 423 -17.28 8.52 -56.46
CA VAL A 423 -17.17 7.97 -57.82
C VAL A 423 -18.55 7.67 -58.41
N VAL A 424 -19.46 7.05 -57.64
CA VAL A 424 -20.83 6.76 -58.09
C VAL A 424 -21.60 8.04 -58.40
N LEU A 425 -21.49 9.07 -57.55
CA LEU A 425 -22.12 10.38 -57.80
C LEU A 425 -21.56 11.05 -59.05
N PHE A 426 -20.23 11.06 -59.22
CA PHE A 426 -19.56 11.63 -60.39
C PHE A 426 -20.02 10.97 -61.69
N ILE A 427 -20.09 9.64 -61.70
CA ILE A 427 -20.61 8.86 -62.83
C ILE A 427 -22.08 9.22 -63.11
N THR A 428 -22.90 9.30 -62.06
CA THR A 428 -24.32 9.65 -62.19
C THR A 428 -24.48 11.01 -62.85
N ILE A 429 -23.67 12.00 -62.46
CA ILE A 429 -23.66 13.34 -63.07
C ILE A 429 -23.27 13.28 -64.55
N ILE A 430 -22.23 12.53 -64.91
CA ILE A 430 -21.82 12.36 -66.33
C ILE A 430 -22.95 11.74 -67.15
N LEU A 431 -23.60 10.70 -66.62
CA LEU A 431 -24.73 10.05 -67.30
C LEU A 431 -25.93 11.00 -67.45
N LEU A 432 -26.19 11.85 -66.45
CA LEU A 432 -27.23 12.87 -66.49
C LEU A 432 -26.94 13.93 -67.57
N LEU A 433 -25.69 14.41 -67.66
CA LEU A 433 -25.24 15.35 -68.69
C LEU A 433 -25.36 14.74 -70.10
N LEU A 434 -24.90 13.50 -70.29
CA LEU A 434 -25.04 12.79 -71.56
C LEU A 434 -26.50 12.56 -71.94
N SER A 435 -27.37 12.28 -70.96
CA SER A 435 -28.82 12.16 -71.16
C SER A 435 -29.46 13.48 -71.59
N MET A 436 -29.07 14.60 -70.96
CA MET A 436 -29.51 15.94 -71.37
C MET A 436 -29.08 16.27 -72.80
N VAL A 437 -27.80 16.05 -73.16
CA VAL A 437 -27.30 16.27 -74.53
C VAL A 437 -28.10 15.44 -75.54
N ARG A 438 -28.39 14.17 -75.22
CA ARG A 438 -29.19 13.30 -76.07
C ARG A 438 -30.63 13.80 -76.24
N ASN A 439 -31.27 14.24 -75.16
CA ASN A 439 -32.63 14.77 -75.21
C ASN A 439 -32.71 16.08 -75.99
N VAL A 440 -31.75 17.00 -75.80
CA VAL A 440 -31.66 18.23 -76.58
C VAL A 440 -31.48 17.93 -78.07
N ASN A 441 -30.63 16.96 -78.42
CA ASN A 441 -30.45 16.54 -79.82
C ASN A 441 -31.72 15.91 -80.43
N ARG A 442 -32.48 15.14 -79.66
CA ARG A 442 -33.79 14.60 -80.11
C ARG A 442 -34.83 15.71 -80.28
N LEU A 443 -34.84 16.71 -79.39
CA LEU A 443 -35.72 17.88 -79.50
C LEU A 443 -35.37 18.71 -80.74
N ALA A 444 -34.07 18.91 -81.02
CA ALA A 444 -33.60 19.59 -82.22
C ALA A 444 -33.98 18.83 -83.51
N GLN A 445 -33.86 17.49 -83.52
CA GLN A 445 -34.31 16.66 -84.64
C GLN A 445 -35.83 16.69 -84.82
N ALA A 446 -36.61 16.66 -83.73
CA ALA A 446 -38.06 16.75 -83.79
C ALA A 446 -38.53 18.12 -84.29
N MET A 447 -37.85 19.22 -83.90
CA MET A 447 -38.14 20.56 -84.42
C MET A 447 -37.78 20.69 -85.92
N LEU A 448 -36.68 20.07 -86.36
CA LEU A 448 -36.32 20.01 -87.79
C LEU A 448 -37.32 19.20 -88.62
N GLU A 449 -37.81 18.07 -88.11
CA GLU A 449 -38.88 17.29 -88.78
C GLU A 449 -40.21 18.06 -88.84
N ASN A 450 -40.55 18.83 -87.80
CA ASN A 450 -41.78 19.64 -87.78
C ASN A 450 -41.70 20.83 -88.75
N ASN A 451 -40.54 21.48 -88.86
CA ASN A 451 -40.30 22.53 -89.87
C ASN A 451 -40.32 21.97 -91.30
N ASN A 452 -39.79 20.76 -91.54
CA ASN A 452 -39.87 20.13 -92.86
C ASN A 452 -41.30 19.71 -93.22
N LYS A 453 -42.14 19.34 -92.25
CA LYS A 453 -43.57 19.08 -92.49
C LYS A 453 -44.38 20.36 -92.79
N ASN A 454 -44.04 21.48 -92.17
CA ASN A 454 -44.72 22.76 -92.41
C ASN A 454 -44.33 23.43 -93.74
N ASN A 455 -43.22 23.05 -94.38
CA ASN A 455 -42.81 23.54 -95.70
C ASN A 455 -43.38 22.70 -96.88
N LEU A 456 -44.23 21.71 -96.60
CA LEU A 456 -44.83 20.79 -97.58
C LEU A 456 -46.38 20.91 -97.66
N ASN A 457 -46.96 21.96 -97.08
CA ASN A 457 -48.37 22.34 -97.23
C ASN A 457 -48.52 23.69 -97.92
#